data_AF-S3BQN7-F1
#
_entry.id   AF-S3BQN7-F1
#
_cell.length_a   1.000
_cell.length_b   1.000
_cell.length_c   1.000
_cell.angle_alpha   90.00
_cell.angle_beta   90.00
_cell.angle_gamma   90.00
#
_symmetry.space_group_name_H-M   'P 1'
#
loop_
_entity.id
_entity.type
_entity.pdbx_description
1 polymer ?
#
loop_
_entity_poly.entity_id
_entity_poly.type
_entity_poly.pdbx_seq_one_letter_code
_entity_poly.pdbx_strand_id
1 'polypeptide(L)'
;MPPNNKPTGNYSWGKIATDVTLLGFGIWAIDTVLKDYETPKKDDKKKSCHLLIFTSCHLTIMALTESDLVALIKMDTKDISPPSEEEKRGFYHGLPTCQRLIGRASSPAYRWASFEDQFLKFLESPNPCHNGCFVPRQAQLLPVGPHRIFEKFQDASFTSMFATCIWWLPWHSVEIYRIGALQDEYRPVVILVRVVHDEMHWGLVRNALIMCKNWLDLVDLGDVDVQICM
;
A
#
# COMPACT_ATOMS: atom_id res chain seq x y z
N MET A 1 -6.67 18.36 -34.90
CA MET A 1 -7.00 17.20 -34.05
C MET A 1 -5.69 16.62 -33.52
N PRO A 2 -5.41 16.65 -32.20
CA PRO A 2 -4.23 15.97 -31.68
C PRO A 2 -4.54 14.48 -31.45
N PRO A 3 -3.53 13.59 -31.51
CA PRO A 3 -3.74 12.15 -31.46
C PRO A 3 -4.07 11.67 -30.05
N ASN A 4 -5.03 10.75 -29.99
CA ASN A 4 -5.57 10.12 -28.80
C ASN A 4 -4.65 8.94 -28.40
N ASN A 5 -3.64 9.19 -27.57
CA ASN A 5 -2.79 8.13 -27.01
C ASN A 5 -3.35 7.65 -25.67
N LYS A 6 -4.09 6.54 -25.70
CA LYS A 6 -4.35 5.74 -24.49
C LYS A 6 -3.29 4.64 -24.39
N PRO A 7 -2.48 4.59 -23.33
CA PRO A 7 -1.82 3.37 -22.92
C PRO A 7 -2.75 2.62 -21.95
N THR A 8 -3.41 1.58 -22.43
CA THR A 8 -4.06 0.56 -21.59
C THR A 8 -3.19 -0.69 -21.61
N GLY A 9 -2.27 -0.78 -20.66
CA GLY A 9 -1.48 -1.99 -20.43
C GLY A 9 -2.27 -2.95 -19.53
N ASN A 10 -3.01 -3.88 -20.13
CA ASN A 10 -3.53 -5.04 -19.41
C ASN A 10 -2.42 -6.09 -19.32
N TYR A 11 -1.85 -6.29 -18.15
CA TYR A 11 -0.87 -7.35 -17.89
C TYR A 11 -1.57 -8.58 -17.30
N SER A 12 -1.26 -9.77 -17.85
CA SER A 12 -1.83 -11.06 -17.44
C SER A 12 -0.96 -11.72 -16.37
N TRP A 13 -1.48 -11.82 -15.14
CA TRP A 13 -0.76 -12.23 -13.91
C TRP A 13 -0.83 -13.74 -13.57
N GLY A 14 -1.38 -14.57 -14.45
CA GLY A 14 -1.65 -16.00 -14.15
C GLY A 14 -0.43 -16.86 -13.76
N LYS A 15 0.80 -16.38 -13.97
CA LYS A 15 2.03 -17.10 -13.60
C LYS A 15 2.46 -16.85 -12.13
N ILE A 16 2.06 -15.74 -11.53
CA ILE A 16 2.50 -15.32 -10.17
C ILE A 16 1.80 -16.13 -9.06
N ALA A 17 0.55 -16.54 -9.28
CA ALA A 17 -0.24 -17.25 -8.26
C ALA A 17 0.38 -18.59 -7.81
N THR A 18 1.05 -19.31 -8.72
CA THR A 18 1.73 -20.58 -8.41
C THR A 18 2.96 -20.38 -7.53
N ASP A 19 3.67 -19.26 -7.67
CA ASP A 19 4.92 -18.99 -6.94
C ASP A 19 4.65 -18.51 -5.49
N VAL A 20 3.49 -17.91 -5.24
CA VAL A 20 3.06 -17.43 -3.91
C VAL A 20 2.77 -18.56 -2.92
N THR A 21 2.37 -19.74 -3.40
CA THR A 21 2.07 -20.90 -2.52
C THR A 21 3.32 -21.44 -1.82
N LEU A 22 4.50 -21.30 -2.44
CA LEU A 22 5.79 -21.73 -1.88
C LEU A 22 6.36 -20.73 -0.85
N LEU A 23 5.99 -19.45 -0.94
CA LEU A 23 6.39 -18.39 0.00
C LEU A 23 5.77 -18.55 1.40
N GLY A 24 4.55 -19.06 1.49
CA GLY A 24 3.85 -19.25 2.77
C GLY A 24 4.56 -20.23 3.73
N PHE A 25 5.29 -21.23 3.20
CA PHE A 25 6.08 -22.16 4.00
C PHE A 25 7.32 -21.49 4.64
N GLY A 26 7.93 -20.51 3.95
CA GLY A 26 9.10 -19.80 4.46
C GLY A 26 8.79 -18.92 5.66
N ILE A 27 7.60 -18.30 5.69
CA ILE A 27 7.21 -17.39 6.77
C ILE A 27 6.71 -18.14 8.01
N TRP A 28 6.08 -19.32 7.85
CA TRP A 28 5.81 -20.21 8.99
C TRP A 28 7.11 -20.64 9.69
N ALA A 29 8.18 -20.88 8.93
CA ALA A 29 9.50 -21.15 9.50
C ALA A 29 10.09 -19.94 10.24
N ILE A 30 9.86 -18.71 9.75
CA ILE A 30 10.27 -17.47 10.45
C ILE A 30 9.52 -17.30 11.77
N ASP A 31 8.18 -17.47 11.79
CA ASP A 31 7.37 -17.38 13.02
C ASP A 31 7.79 -18.44 14.05
N THR A 32 8.18 -19.63 13.59
CA THR A 32 8.69 -20.71 14.46
C THR A 32 10.07 -20.36 15.03
N VAL A 33 10.98 -19.81 14.22
CA VAL A 33 12.32 -19.39 14.67
C VAL A 33 12.26 -18.18 15.62
N LEU A 34 11.33 -17.25 15.39
CA LEU A 34 11.12 -16.09 16.27
C LEU A 34 10.58 -16.51 17.65
N LYS A 35 9.67 -17.49 17.70
CA LYS A 35 9.16 -18.07 18.96
C LYS A 35 10.26 -18.75 19.79
N ASP A 36 11.22 -19.40 19.14
CA ASP A 36 12.38 -19.97 19.83
C ASP A 36 13.31 -18.87 20.40
N TYR A 37 13.38 -17.70 19.76
CA TYR A 37 14.21 -16.56 20.18
C TYR A 37 13.66 -15.83 21.42
N GLU A 38 12.34 -15.81 21.61
CA GLU A 38 11.69 -15.20 22.80
C GLU A 38 11.83 -16.04 24.07
N THR A 39 12.36 -17.26 23.99
CA THR A 39 12.69 -18.07 25.16
C THR A 39 14.19 -17.96 25.50
N PRO A 40 14.60 -17.15 26.49
CA PRO A 40 16.00 -16.96 26.79
C PRO A 40 16.55 -18.21 27.49
N LYS A 41 17.20 -19.11 26.74
CA LYS A 41 18.15 -20.05 27.33
C LYS A 41 19.43 -19.29 27.67
N LYS A 42 19.70 -19.15 28.98
CA LYS A 42 21.02 -18.82 29.49
C LYS A 42 22.01 -19.84 28.92
N ASP A 43 23.12 -19.34 28.40
CA ASP A 43 24.23 -20.07 27.78
C ASP A 43 23.96 -20.47 26.31
N ASP A 44 24.41 -19.64 25.36
CA ASP A 44 25.66 -19.92 24.64
C ASP A 44 26.03 -18.86 23.57
N LYS A 45 27.30 -18.91 23.18
CA LYS A 45 28.04 -18.04 22.25
C LYS A 45 27.30 -17.59 20.97
N LYS A 46 27.52 -16.30 20.64
CA LYS A 46 27.40 -15.63 19.33
C LYS A 46 27.32 -16.60 18.14
N LYS A 47 26.09 -16.96 17.74
CA LYS A 47 25.83 -17.57 16.42
C LYS A 47 25.32 -16.47 15.50
N SER A 48 26.09 -16.17 14.46
CA SER A 48 25.61 -15.36 13.34
C SER A 48 24.61 -16.22 12.57
N CYS A 49 23.33 -15.86 12.64
CA CYS A 49 22.25 -16.56 11.96
C CYS A 49 22.04 -15.90 10.60
N HIS A 50 22.56 -16.52 9.53
CA HIS A 50 22.13 -16.19 8.18
C HIS A 50 20.72 -16.76 7.96
N LEU A 51 19.70 -15.89 7.98
CA LEU A 51 18.34 -16.27 7.64
C LEU A 51 18.25 -16.49 6.11
N LEU A 52 18.40 -17.75 5.69
CA LEU A 52 18.20 -18.16 4.30
C LEU A 52 16.70 -18.33 4.03
N ILE A 53 16.07 -17.31 3.45
CA ILE A 53 14.72 -17.43 2.91
C ILE A 53 14.82 -18.21 1.59
N PHE A 54 14.49 -19.50 1.63
CA PHE A 54 14.37 -20.34 0.44
C PHE A 54 12.99 -20.14 -0.20
N THR A 55 12.94 -19.48 -1.35
CA THR A 55 11.77 -19.46 -2.23
C THR A 55 12.15 -20.14 -3.54
N SER A 56 11.46 -21.23 -3.87
CA SER A 56 11.77 -22.15 -4.97
C SER A 56 11.43 -21.62 -6.37
N CYS A 57 11.31 -20.30 -6.56
CA CYS A 57 10.96 -19.72 -7.86
C CYS A 57 12.00 -18.67 -8.24
N HIS A 58 12.99 -19.08 -9.04
CA HIS A 58 14.03 -18.23 -9.65
C HIS A 58 14.57 -17.13 -8.74
N LEU A 59 15.22 -17.63 -7.68
CA LEU A 59 16.25 -17.09 -6.82
C LEU A 59 17.03 -15.86 -7.34
N THR A 60 16.38 -14.70 -7.49
CA THR A 60 17.03 -13.43 -7.15
C THR A 60 16.90 -13.29 -5.65
N ILE A 61 17.80 -13.95 -4.90
CA ILE A 61 18.05 -13.57 -3.51
C ILE A 61 18.64 -12.18 -3.58
N MET A 62 17.78 -11.15 -3.55
CA MET A 62 18.24 -9.91 -2.98
C MET A 62 18.51 -10.25 -1.53
N ALA A 63 19.80 -10.38 -1.20
CA ALA A 63 20.25 -10.57 0.16
C ALA A 63 19.87 -9.32 0.92
N LEU A 64 18.64 -9.27 1.42
CA LEU A 64 18.27 -8.30 2.43
C LEU A 64 19.25 -8.51 3.58
N THR A 65 19.99 -7.46 3.89
CA THR A 65 20.90 -7.50 5.00
C THR A 65 20.09 -7.59 6.29
N GLU A 66 20.72 -8.09 7.36
CA GLU A 66 20.09 -8.07 8.70
C GLU A 66 19.66 -6.65 9.09
N SER A 67 20.41 -5.62 8.66
CA SER A 67 20.05 -4.23 8.80
C SER A 67 18.78 -3.83 8.05
N ASP A 68 18.54 -4.34 6.84
CA ASP A 68 17.34 -4.04 6.06
C ASP A 68 16.10 -4.66 6.72
N LEU A 69 16.22 -5.89 7.22
CA LEU A 69 15.16 -6.57 7.97
C LEU A 69 14.84 -5.85 9.28
N VAL A 70 15.87 -5.41 10.00
CA VAL A 70 15.68 -4.65 11.25
C VAL A 70 15.08 -3.26 10.98
N ALA A 71 15.43 -2.60 9.88
CA ALA A 71 14.82 -1.33 9.47
C ALA A 71 13.34 -1.52 9.09
N LEU A 72 13.01 -2.61 8.39
CA LEU A 72 11.63 -3.02 8.08
C LEU A 72 10.77 -3.27 9.34
N ILE A 73 11.38 -3.61 10.48
CA ILE A 73 10.66 -3.89 11.74
C ILE A 73 10.54 -2.64 12.62
N LYS A 74 11.43 -1.65 12.48
CA LYS A 74 11.58 -0.52 13.43
C LYS A 74 10.73 0.72 13.14
N MET A 75 9.88 0.73 12.12
CA MET A 75 9.06 1.91 11.83
C MET A 75 8.07 2.20 12.96
N ASP A 76 7.87 3.47 13.29
CA ASP A 76 6.99 3.90 14.37
C ASP A 76 5.53 3.60 14.00
N THR A 77 5.12 2.42 14.43
CA THR A 77 3.81 1.78 14.34
C THR A 77 2.60 2.60 14.78
N LYS A 78 2.82 3.80 15.31
CA LYS A 78 1.86 4.58 16.09
C LYS A 78 0.87 5.36 15.23
N ASP A 79 1.17 5.56 13.93
CA ASP A 79 0.41 6.48 13.09
C ASP A 79 -0.60 5.81 12.13
N ILE A 80 -0.54 4.49 11.96
CA ILE A 80 -1.48 3.77 11.07
C ILE A 80 -2.65 3.22 11.90
N SER A 81 -3.79 3.90 11.79
CA SER A 81 -5.06 3.54 12.42
C SER A 81 -6.07 3.05 11.38
N PRO A 82 -7.04 2.19 11.75
CA PRO A 82 -8.06 1.75 10.83
C PRO A 82 -8.93 2.94 10.40
N PRO A 83 -9.31 3.04 9.12
CA PRO A 83 -10.21 4.10 8.67
C PRO A 83 -11.58 3.97 9.34
N SER A 84 -12.23 5.11 9.63
CA SER A 84 -13.60 5.14 10.15
C SER A 84 -14.59 4.65 9.10
N GLU A 85 -15.77 4.17 9.50
CA GLU A 85 -16.80 3.71 8.54
C GLU A 85 -17.23 4.79 7.54
N GLU A 86 -17.21 6.06 7.95
CA GLU A 86 -17.45 7.18 7.06
C GLU A 86 -16.31 7.34 6.04
N GLU A 87 -15.05 7.31 6.50
CA GLU A 87 -13.87 7.39 5.62
C GLU A 87 -13.90 6.24 4.61
N LYS A 88 -14.13 5.01 5.06
CA LYS A 88 -14.21 3.83 4.18
C LYS A 88 -15.16 4.02 2.99
N ARG A 89 -16.33 4.63 3.22
CA ARG A 89 -17.37 4.85 2.21
C ARG A 89 -17.15 6.10 1.38
N GLY A 90 -16.57 7.15 1.96
CA GLY A 90 -16.43 8.46 1.35
C GLY A 90 -15.11 8.70 0.64
N PHE A 91 -14.07 7.92 0.92
CA PHE A 91 -12.71 8.18 0.44
C PHE A 91 -12.61 8.25 -1.09
N TYR A 92 -13.30 7.34 -1.79
CA TYR A 92 -13.32 7.27 -3.25
C TYR A 92 -14.60 7.86 -3.88
N HIS A 93 -15.28 8.77 -3.16
CA HIS A 93 -16.51 9.39 -3.66
C HIS A 93 -16.32 10.02 -5.04
N GLY A 94 -17.22 9.74 -5.97
CA GLY A 94 -17.16 10.23 -7.36
C GLY A 94 -16.42 9.32 -8.34
N LEU A 95 -15.69 8.30 -7.87
CA LEU A 95 -15.14 7.27 -8.74
C LEU A 95 -16.22 6.26 -9.17
N PRO A 96 -16.19 5.78 -10.44
CA PRO A 96 -17.22 4.89 -10.97
C PRO A 96 -17.27 3.53 -10.28
N THR A 97 -16.22 3.15 -9.55
CA THR A 97 -16.09 1.82 -8.94
C THR A 97 -16.50 1.74 -7.47
N CYS A 98 -17.08 2.80 -6.88
CA CYS A 98 -17.58 2.82 -5.49
C CYS A 98 -16.67 2.06 -4.50
N GLN A 99 -15.36 2.22 -4.65
CA GLN A 99 -14.40 1.43 -3.91
C GLN A 99 -14.51 1.76 -2.42
N ARG A 100 -14.30 0.77 -1.59
CA ARG A 100 -14.26 0.97 -0.13
C ARG A 100 -12.80 0.99 0.31
N LEU A 101 -12.38 2.06 0.98
CA LEU A 101 -11.05 2.09 1.60
C LEU A 101 -11.02 1.08 2.75
N ILE A 102 -9.97 0.28 2.82
CA ILE A 102 -9.74 -0.69 3.90
C ILE A 102 -8.58 -0.23 4.78
N GLY A 103 -7.54 0.36 4.18
CA GLY A 103 -6.44 0.97 4.91
C GLY A 103 -5.51 1.78 4.01
N ARG A 104 -4.72 2.66 4.61
CA ARG A 104 -3.73 3.49 3.91
C ARG A 104 -2.48 3.66 4.76
N ALA A 105 -1.32 3.77 4.10
CA ALA A 105 -0.03 3.94 4.77
C ALA A 105 0.26 5.42 5.12
N SER A 106 -0.37 6.36 4.41
CA SER A 106 -0.24 7.79 4.66
C SER A 106 -0.64 8.18 6.08
N SER A 107 0.19 9.04 6.68
CA SER A 107 -0.08 9.68 7.97
C SER A 107 -1.42 10.45 7.92
N PRO A 108 -2.13 10.61 9.04
CA PRO A 108 -3.32 11.47 9.16
C PRO A 108 -3.09 12.94 8.73
N ALA A 109 -1.86 13.38 8.48
CA ALA A 109 -1.59 14.69 7.89
C ALA A 109 -2.15 14.85 6.45
N TYR A 110 -2.18 13.77 5.66
CA TYR A 110 -2.90 13.72 4.37
C TYR A 110 -4.26 13.05 4.59
N ARG A 111 -5.09 13.64 5.46
CA ARG A 111 -6.46 13.16 5.71
C ARG A 111 -7.35 13.64 4.59
N TRP A 112 -7.97 12.70 3.88
CA TRP A 112 -9.15 13.00 3.08
C TRP A 112 -10.20 13.59 4.03
N ALA A 113 -10.60 14.85 3.80
CA ALA A 113 -11.58 15.51 4.65
C ALA A 113 -12.89 14.70 4.61
N SER A 114 -13.46 14.39 5.77
CA SER A 114 -14.77 13.73 5.86
C SER A 114 -15.86 14.55 5.15
N PHE A 115 -17.02 13.97 4.86
CA PHE A 115 -18.11 14.75 4.28
C PHE A 115 -18.51 15.90 5.20
N GLU A 116 -18.51 15.63 6.51
CA GLU A 116 -18.74 16.64 7.54
C GLU A 116 -17.68 17.75 7.50
N ASP A 117 -16.38 17.40 7.49
CA ASP A 117 -15.31 18.40 7.40
C ASP A 117 -15.43 19.27 6.14
N GLN A 118 -15.79 18.65 5.01
CA GLN A 118 -15.99 19.37 3.76
C GLN A 118 -17.22 20.29 3.83
N PHE A 119 -18.30 19.83 4.46
CA PHE A 119 -19.52 20.61 4.63
C PHE A 119 -19.32 21.79 5.58
N LEU A 120 -18.64 21.58 6.72
CA LEU A 120 -18.30 22.65 7.66
C LEU A 120 -17.44 23.72 6.99
N LYS A 121 -16.39 23.31 6.24
CA LYS A 121 -15.57 24.25 5.46
C LYS A 121 -16.38 25.00 4.39
N PHE A 122 -17.39 24.37 3.81
CA PHE A 122 -18.29 25.04 2.87
C PHE A 122 -19.14 26.11 3.57
N LEU A 123 -19.65 25.84 4.77
CA LEU A 123 -20.40 26.83 5.58
C LEU A 123 -19.53 28.01 6.03
N GLU A 124 -18.25 27.77 6.30
CA GLU A 124 -17.28 28.80 6.69
C GLU A 124 -16.76 29.64 5.52
N SER A 125 -16.99 29.21 4.28
CA SER A 125 -16.55 29.95 3.10
C SER A 125 -17.29 31.28 2.98
N PRO A 126 -16.60 32.42 2.82
CA PRO A 126 -17.25 33.74 2.69
C PRO A 126 -18.10 33.88 1.41
N ASN A 127 -18.03 32.90 0.51
CA ASN A 127 -18.83 32.85 -0.71
C ASN A 127 -19.18 31.37 -1.02
N PRO A 128 -20.12 30.76 -0.29
CA PRO A 128 -20.61 29.43 -0.65
C PRO A 128 -21.24 29.57 -2.05
N CYS A 129 -20.85 28.69 -2.98
CA CYS A 129 -21.09 28.76 -4.42
C CYS A 129 -22.40 29.46 -4.85
N HIS A 130 -22.42 30.16 -6.01
CA HIS A 130 -23.52 31.01 -6.51
C HIS A 130 -24.97 30.45 -6.49
N ASN A 131 -25.19 29.17 -6.17
CA ASN A 131 -26.51 28.53 -6.03
C ASN A 131 -26.77 27.88 -4.64
N GLY A 132 -25.90 28.09 -3.64
CA GLY A 132 -26.07 27.61 -2.26
C GLY A 132 -26.00 26.09 -2.04
N CYS A 133 -25.76 25.29 -3.09
CA CYS A 133 -25.72 23.83 -2.97
C CYS A 133 -24.31 23.33 -2.64
N PHE A 134 -24.18 22.59 -1.53
CA PHE A 134 -22.96 21.86 -1.21
C PHE A 134 -22.78 20.68 -2.16
N VAL A 135 -21.64 20.62 -2.83
CA VAL A 135 -21.23 19.46 -3.63
C VAL A 135 -19.94 18.92 -3.01
N PRO A 136 -19.93 17.69 -2.51
CA PRO A 136 -18.72 17.11 -1.93
C PRO A 136 -17.64 16.94 -3.00
N ARG A 137 -16.38 17.03 -2.58
CA ARG A 137 -15.23 16.82 -3.45
C ARG A 137 -15.25 15.38 -3.98
N GLN A 138 -15.06 15.27 -5.28
CA GLN A 138 -14.99 13.99 -5.96
C GLN A 138 -13.53 13.61 -6.17
N ALA A 139 -13.16 12.42 -5.70
CA ALA A 139 -11.87 11.82 -5.97
C ALA A 139 -11.73 11.57 -7.48
N GLN A 140 -10.51 11.74 -7.98
CA GLN A 140 -10.15 11.44 -9.35
C GLN A 140 -8.93 10.53 -9.40
N LEU A 141 -8.95 9.60 -10.35
CA LEU A 141 -7.78 8.82 -10.74
C LEU A 141 -7.13 9.52 -11.93
N LEU A 142 -5.91 9.99 -11.74
CA LEU A 142 -5.15 10.69 -12.75
C LEU A 142 -3.91 9.88 -13.14
N PRO A 143 -3.43 10.06 -14.39
CA PRO A 143 -2.16 9.46 -14.78
C PRO A 143 -1.03 9.99 -13.88
N VAL A 144 -0.13 9.09 -13.51
CA VAL A 144 1.00 9.39 -12.61
C VAL A 144 1.95 10.44 -13.22
N GLY A 145 2.07 10.47 -14.55
CA GLY A 145 3.03 11.31 -15.26
C GLY A 145 4.47 10.79 -15.11
N PRO A 146 5.49 11.60 -15.44
CA PRO A 146 6.89 11.21 -15.23
C PRO A 146 7.16 10.97 -13.74
N HIS A 147 7.44 9.72 -13.36
CA HIS A 147 7.71 9.34 -11.97
C HIS A 147 8.59 8.09 -11.91
N ARG A 148 9.56 8.05 -10.98
CA ARG A 148 10.55 6.95 -10.83
C ARG A 148 9.92 5.59 -10.55
N ILE A 149 8.69 5.58 -10.02
CA ILE A 149 7.93 4.35 -9.76
C ILE A 149 7.76 3.49 -11.01
N PHE A 150 7.65 4.09 -12.21
CA PHE A 150 7.48 3.31 -13.44
C PHE A 150 8.72 2.51 -13.80
N GLU A 151 9.90 3.10 -13.66
CA GLU A 151 11.17 2.41 -13.88
C GLU A 151 11.32 1.26 -12.88
N LYS A 152 10.94 1.49 -11.62
CA LYS A 152 10.97 0.47 -10.57
C LYS A 152 9.96 -0.66 -10.82
N PHE A 153 8.74 -0.37 -11.26
CA PHE A 153 7.75 -1.41 -11.55
C PHE A 153 8.06 -2.24 -12.81
N GLN A 154 8.97 -1.79 -13.66
CA GLN A 154 9.51 -2.62 -14.76
C GLN A 154 10.57 -3.63 -14.26
N ASP A 155 11.11 -3.42 -13.06
CA ASP A 155 12.05 -4.33 -12.43
C ASP A 155 11.30 -5.51 -11.77
N ALA A 156 11.60 -6.72 -12.24
CA ALA A 156 11.02 -7.96 -11.72
C ALA A 156 11.34 -8.16 -10.23
N SER A 157 12.51 -7.71 -9.77
CA SER A 157 12.91 -7.82 -8.36
C SER A 157 12.05 -6.91 -7.48
N PHE A 158 11.83 -5.67 -7.91
CA PHE A 158 10.98 -4.72 -7.20
C PHE A 158 9.54 -5.23 -7.09
N THR A 159 8.96 -5.69 -8.20
CA THR A 159 7.58 -6.18 -8.23
C THR A 159 7.40 -7.45 -7.40
N SER A 160 8.37 -8.36 -7.42
CA SER A 160 8.36 -9.57 -6.59
C SER A 160 8.43 -9.24 -5.09
N MET A 161 9.30 -8.28 -4.72
CA MET A 161 9.40 -7.81 -3.34
C MET A 161 8.12 -7.12 -2.88
N PHE A 162 7.52 -6.28 -3.73
CA PHE A 162 6.24 -5.63 -3.41
C PHE A 162 5.12 -6.67 -3.25
N ALA A 163 5.03 -7.67 -4.13
CA ALA A 163 4.06 -8.75 -4.02
C ALA A 163 4.24 -9.53 -2.69
N THR A 164 5.48 -9.72 -2.25
CA THR A 164 5.81 -10.31 -0.94
C THR A 164 5.38 -9.43 0.23
N CYS A 165 5.15 -8.13 0.06
CA CYS A 165 4.62 -7.27 1.12
C CYS A 165 3.10 -7.44 1.30
N ILE A 166 2.38 -7.95 0.29
CA ILE A 166 0.93 -8.07 0.30
C ILE A 166 0.42 -9.51 0.15
N TRP A 167 1.31 -10.51 0.14
CA TRP A 167 0.97 -11.88 -0.24
C TRP A 167 -0.10 -12.55 0.63
N TRP A 168 -0.22 -12.16 1.91
CA TRP A 168 -1.25 -12.68 2.82
C TRP A 168 -2.62 -12.02 2.63
N LEU A 169 -2.71 -10.98 1.81
CA LEU A 169 -3.99 -10.37 1.46
C LEU A 169 -4.62 -11.14 0.29
N PRO A 170 -5.96 -11.28 0.25
CA PRO A 170 -6.68 -11.80 -0.90
C PRO A 170 -6.75 -10.73 -2.01
N TRP A 171 -5.59 -10.26 -2.48
CA TRP A 171 -5.50 -9.22 -3.51
C TRP A 171 -5.68 -9.81 -4.91
N HIS A 172 -6.24 -9.03 -5.83
CA HIS A 172 -6.45 -9.45 -7.22
C HIS A 172 -5.84 -8.50 -8.26
N SER A 173 -5.54 -7.25 -7.88
CA SER A 173 -4.83 -6.32 -8.75
C SER A 173 -4.08 -5.26 -7.96
N VAL A 174 -3.00 -4.76 -8.56
CA VAL A 174 -2.24 -3.60 -8.09
C VAL A 174 -2.24 -2.56 -9.20
N GLU A 175 -2.69 -1.35 -8.88
CA GLU A 175 -2.78 -0.23 -9.81
C GLU A 175 -1.99 0.96 -9.26
N ILE A 176 -1.55 1.88 -10.13
CA ILE A 176 -0.77 3.06 -9.71
C ILE A 176 -1.39 4.30 -10.33
N TYR A 177 -1.81 5.23 -9.48
CA TYR A 177 -2.47 6.48 -9.89
C TYR A 177 -1.94 7.67 -9.12
N ARG A 178 -2.23 8.87 -9.63
CA ARG A 178 -2.36 10.03 -8.76
C ARG A 178 -3.81 10.11 -8.28
N ILE A 179 -4.01 10.19 -6.97
CA ILE A 179 -5.34 10.27 -6.37
C ILE A 179 -5.49 11.62 -5.69
N GLY A 180 -6.58 12.31 -6.00
CA GLY A 180 -6.92 13.58 -5.36
C GLY A 180 -8.16 14.21 -6.00
N ALA A 181 -8.66 15.29 -5.41
CA ALA A 181 -9.74 16.07 -5.99
C ALA A 181 -9.21 17.00 -7.10
N LEU A 182 -10.10 17.50 -7.97
CA LEU A 182 -9.73 18.48 -9.02
C LEU A 182 -9.09 19.73 -8.42
N GLN A 183 -9.55 20.12 -7.23
CA GLN A 183 -9.15 21.34 -6.53
C GLN A 183 -7.86 21.16 -5.70
N ASP A 184 -7.33 19.94 -5.61
CA ASP A 184 -6.13 19.70 -4.80
C ASP A 184 -4.88 20.08 -5.58
N GLU A 185 -4.08 20.99 -5.03
CA GLU A 185 -2.79 21.40 -5.59
C GLU A 185 -1.79 20.24 -5.61
N TYR A 186 -1.80 19.43 -4.55
CA TYR A 186 -0.95 18.25 -4.41
C TYR A 186 -1.76 16.96 -4.43
N ARG A 187 -1.37 16.06 -5.33
CA ARG A 187 -2.02 14.74 -5.53
C ARG A 187 -0.94 13.66 -5.47
N PRO A 188 -0.86 12.88 -4.38
CA PRO A 188 0.18 11.88 -4.20
C PRO A 188 0.08 10.78 -5.26
N VAL A 189 1.22 10.16 -5.54
CA VAL A 189 1.25 8.89 -6.26
C VAL A 189 0.85 7.80 -5.26
N VAL A 190 -0.12 6.98 -5.64
CA VAL A 190 -0.68 5.93 -4.79
C VAL A 190 -0.56 4.60 -5.53
N ILE A 191 0.02 3.60 -4.85
CA ILE A 191 -0.14 2.20 -5.20
C ILE A 191 -1.43 1.70 -4.55
N LEU A 192 -2.40 1.37 -5.39
CA LEU A 192 -3.72 0.91 -5.02
C LEU A 192 -3.78 -0.61 -5.13
N VAL A 193 -3.87 -1.29 -3.98
CA VAL A 193 -3.98 -2.75 -3.87
C VAL A 193 -5.44 -3.12 -3.71
N ARG A 194 -6.01 -3.80 -4.70
CA ARG A 194 -7.40 -4.25 -4.66
C ARG A 194 -7.54 -5.66 -4.10
N VAL A 195 -8.46 -5.84 -3.17
CA VAL A 195 -8.77 -7.12 -2.55
C VAL A 195 -10.17 -7.60 -2.88
N VAL A 196 -10.38 -8.91 -2.76
CA VAL A 196 -11.64 -9.57 -3.11
C VAL A 196 -12.78 -9.21 -2.14
N HIS A 197 -12.47 -8.96 -0.86
CA HIS A 197 -13.45 -8.59 0.15
C HIS A 197 -12.83 -7.67 1.22
N ASP A 198 -13.68 -6.88 1.88
CA ASP A 198 -13.29 -5.91 2.91
C ASP A 198 -13.25 -6.50 4.33
N GLU A 199 -13.77 -7.72 4.52
CA GLU A 199 -13.71 -8.47 5.77
C GLU A 199 -12.31 -9.04 6.01
N MET A 200 -11.39 -8.20 6.50
CA MET A 200 -10.05 -8.61 6.90
C MET A 200 -9.72 -8.15 8.31
N HIS A 201 -8.99 -8.98 9.04
CA HIS A 201 -8.47 -8.58 10.34
C HIS A 201 -7.51 -7.40 10.16
N TRP A 202 -7.75 -6.30 10.88
CA TRP A 202 -6.98 -5.05 10.74
C TRP A 202 -5.46 -5.27 10.89
N GLY A 203 -5.03 -6.19 11.76
CA GLY A 203 -3.62 -6.53 11.90
C GLY A 203 -2.93 -6.97 10.59
N LEU A 204 -3.63 -7.69 9.71
CA LEU A 204 -3.08 -8.12 8.42
C LEU A 204 -2.93 -6.96 7.44
N VAL A 205 -3.96 -6.11 7.38
CA VAL A 205 -3.97 -4.89 6.54
C VAL A 205 -2.86 -3.95 6.99
N ARG A 206 -2.77 -3.69 8.30
CA ARG A 206 -1.75 -2.84 8.91
C ARG A 206 -0.35 -3.36 8.63
N ASN A 207 -0.09 -4.65 8.80
CA ASN A 207 1.23 -5.23 8.53
C ASN A 207 1.61 -5.10 7.06
N ALA A 208 0.67 -5.29 6.12
CA ALA A 208 0.90 -5.06 4.69
C ALA A 208 1.26 -3.61 4.39
N LEU A 209 0.50 -2.65 4.93
CA LEU A 209 0.78 -1.23 4.73
C LEU A 209 2.17 -0.84 5.26
N ILE A 210 2.54 -1.32 6.46
CA ILE A 210 3.86 -1.08 7.05
C ILE A 210 4.96 -1.65 6.16
N MET A 211 4.83 -2.92 5.75
CA MET A 211 5.85 -3.58 4.93
C MET A 211 6.00 -2.91 3.56
N CYS A 212 4.88 -2.59 2.91
CA CYS A 212 4.92 -1.84 1.66
C CYS A 212 5.58 -0.47 1.84
N LYS A 213 5.23 0.27 2.89
CA LYS A 213 5.77 1.61 3.12
C LYS A 213 7.28 1.58 3.38
N ASN A 214 7.72 0.68 4.25
CA ASN A 214 9.14 0.48 4.53
C ASN A 214 9.93 0.05 3.29
N TRP A 215 9.35 -0.83 2.48
CA TRP A 215 9.98 -1.24 1.22
C TRP A 215 10.12 -0.05 0.25
N LEU A 216 9.09 0.78 0.12
CA LEU A 216 9.13 1.98 -0.71
C LEU A 216 10.16 3.00 -0.20
N ASP A 217 10.25 3.20 1.12
CA ASP A 217 11.23 4.10 1.70
C ASP A 217 12.67 3.58 1.46
N LEU A 218 12.90 2.27 1.60
CA LEU A 218 14.21 1.62 1.35
C LEU A 218 14.69 1.79 -0.09
N VAL A 219 13.78 1.83 -1.06
CA VAL A 219 14.09 1.96 -2.49
C VAL A 219 13.93 3.39 -3.03
N ASP A 220 13.91 4.38 -2.13
CA ASP A 220 13.87 5.82 -2.45
C ASP A 220 12.59 6.23 -3.20
N LEU A 221 11.45 5.68 -2.78
CA LEU A 221 10.08 6.00 -3.23
C LEU A 221 9.21 6.46 -2.05
N GLY A 222 9.79 7.19 -1.11
CA GLY A 222 9.08 7.62 0.11
C GLY A 222 7.93 8.61 -0.12
N ASP A 223 7.84 9.19 -1.31
CA ASP A 223 6.75 10.06 -1.77
C ASP A 223 5.54 9.30 -2.34
N VAL A 224 5.63 7.97 -2.44
CA VAL A 224 4.55 7.09 -2.87
C VAL A 224 3.77 6.59 -1.65
N ASP A 225 2.44 6.71 -1.71
CA ASP A 225 1.52 6.15 -0.72
C ASP A 225 1.01 4.76 -1.16
N VAL A 226 0.52 3.98 -0.20
CA VAL A 226 -0.06 2.65 -0.44
C VAL A 226 -1.44 2.60 0.19
N GLN A 227 -2.41 2.16 -0.59
CA GLN A 227 -3.80 2.04 -0.17
C GLN A 227 -4.33 0.66 -0.50
N ILE A 228 -5.11 0.09 0.40
CA ILE A 228 -5.81 -1.18 0.22
C ILE A 228 -7.29 -0.86 0.11
N CYS A 229 -7.94 -1.35 -0.94
CA CYS A 229 -9.36 -1.12 -1.21
C CYS A 229 -10.05 -2.38 -1.75
N MET A 230 -11.38 -2.37 -1.71
CA MET A 230 -12.27 -3.30 -2.42
C MET A 230 -12.91 -2.56 -3.58
#